data_AF-E9HBM9-F1
#
_entry.id   AF-E9HBM9-F1
#
_cell.length_a   1.000
_cell.length_b   1.000
_cell.length_c   1.000
_cell.angle_alpha   90.00
_cell.angle_beta   90.00
_cell.angle_gamma   90.00
#
_symmetry.space_group_name_H-M   'P 1'
#
loop_
_entity.id
_entity.type
_entity.pdbx_description
1 polymer ?
#
loop_
_entity_poly.entity_id
_entity_poly.type
_entity_poly.pdbx_seq_one_letter_code
_entity_poly.pdbx_strand_id
1 'polypeptide(L)'
;MTTVENLKKDTNATKADLVHTHADVENVKKELNDLKAQILANVTATIENVKHEMITKTDLAQTTQRLDEIQTSRVESFKKELTNVMTTVEILEKNTNASSAASSIGRMPKSCDDLQKIGHRKSGLFSVMGNTTVDNIYCDFTKPVNDAGMD
;
A
#
# COMPACT_ATOMS: atom_id res chain seq x y z
N MET A 1 74.85 56.11 51.40
CA MET A 1 74.49 56.50 50.01
C MET A 1 73.92 55.33 49.20
N THR A 2 74.27 54.08 49.51
CA THR A 2 73.89 52.84 48.80
C THR A 2 72.41 52.44 48.84
N THR A 3 71.66 52.73 49.91
CA THR A 3 70.25 52.31 50.04
C THR A 3 69.32 53.00 49.04
N VAL A 4 69.55 54.29 48.76
CA VAL A 4 68.73 55.08 47.82
C VAL A 4 68.97 54.63 46.37
N GLU A 5 70.19 54.25 46.03
CA GLU A 5 70.54 53.72 44.70
C GLU A 5 69.87 52.36 44.44
N ASN A 6 69.84 51.47 45.43
CA ASN A 6 69.13 50.19 45.33
C ASN A 6 67.62 50.39 45.14
N LEU A 7 66.99 51.27 45.93
CA LEU A 7 65.56 51.60 45.77
C LEU A 7 65.24 52.13 44.37
N LYS A 8 66.13 52.97 43.81
CA LYS A 8 65.97 53.50 42.44
C LYS A 8 66.06 52.38 41.40
N LYS A 9 66.96 51.42 41.59
CA LYS A 9 67.09 50.23 40.72
C LYS A 9 65.83 49.37 40.76
N ASP A 10 65.34 49.05 41.96
CA ASP A 10 64.14 48.22 42.15
C ASP A 10 62.87 48.90 41.58
N THR A 11 62.76 50.22 41.76
CA THR A 11 61.66 51.01 41.18
C THR A 11 61.68 50.96 39.65
N ASN A 12 62.86 51.06 39.03
CA ASN A 12 62.99 50.97 37.58
C ASN A 12 62.67 49.56 37.06
N ALA A 13 63.08 48.51 37.78
CA ALA A 13 62.74 47.13 37.45
C ALA A 13 61.23 46.88 37.53
N THR A 14 60.61 47.30 38.64
CA THR A 14 59.15 47.19 38.84
C THR A 14 58.37 47.94 37.75
N LYS A 15 58.87 49.10 37.31
CA LYS A 15 58.27 49.85 36.18
C LYS A 15 58.36 49.07 34.87
N ALA A 16 59.48 48.40 34.61
CA ALA A 16 59.64 47.57 33.42
C ALA A 16 58.68 46.37 33.44
N ASP A 17 58.57 45.70 34.59
CA ASP A 17 57.66 44.57 34.77
C ASP A 17 56.20 44.99 34.60
N LEU A 18 55.82 46.18 35.08
CA LEU A 18 54.47 46.74 34.88
C LEU A 18 54.18 47.04 33.40
N VAL A 19 55.16 47.55 32.66
CA VAL A 19 55.01 47.78 31.20
C VAL A 19 54.86 46.45 30.46
N HIS A 20 55.64 45.43 30.82
CA HIS A 20 55.52 44.09 30.23
C HIS A 20 54.15 43.46 30.56
N THR A 21 53.74 43.51 31.82
CA THR A 21 52.43 43.01 32.27
C THR A 21 51.28 43.71 31.54
N HIS A 22 51.39 45.02 31.30
CA HIS A 22 50.40 45.76 30.53
C HIS A 22 50.31 45.26 29.07
N ALA A 23 51.45 45.00 28.44
CA ALA A 23 51.50 44.44 27.10
C ALA A 23 50.89 43.04 27.04
N ASP A 24 51.17 42.18 28.02
CA ASP A 24 50.60 40.84 28.12
C ASP A 24 49.07 40.90 28.27
N VAL A 25 48.56 41.81 29.12
CA VAL A 25 47.11 42.01 29.32
C VAL A 25 46.43 42.47 28.04
N GLU A 26 47.03 43.40 27.29
CA GLU A 26 46.48 43.82 25.98
C GLU A 26 46.51 42.67 24.96
N ASN A 27 47.54 41.83 24.98
CA ASN A 27 47.62 40.67 24.10
C ASN A 27 46.54 39.62 24.45
N VAL A 28 46.35 39.29 25.73
CA VAL A 28 45.28 38.38 26.20
C VAL A 28 43.89 38.91 25.83
N LYS A 29 43.67 40.22 25.96
CA LYS A 29 42.41 40.86 25.56
C LYS A 29 42.14 40.70 24.07
N LYS A 30 43.18 40.78 23.23
CA LYS A 30 43.06 40.54 21.79
C LYS A 30 42.70 39.08 21.51
N GLU A 31 43.43 38.12 22.09
CA GLU A 31 43.15 36.69 21.95
C GLU A 31 41.74 36.32 22.41
N LEU A 32 41.26 36.92 23.49
CA LEU A 32 39.90 36.73 24.00
C LEU A 32 38.84 37.21 23.00
N ASN A 33 39.08 38.35 22.34
CA ASN A 33 38.16 38.88 21.34
C ASN A 33 38.16 38.01 20.07
N ASP A 34 39.33 37.54 19.63
CA ASP A 34 39.45 36.65 18.48
C ASP A 34 38.76 35.30 18.74
N LEU A 35 38.95 34.74 19.94
CA LEU A 35 38.30 33.51 20.36
C LEU A 35 36.77 33.67 20.42
N LYS A 36 36.28 34.79 20.97
CA LYS A 36 34.85 35.11 20.99
C LYS A 36 34.27 35.17 19.57
N ALA A 37 34.98 35.80 18.63
CA ALA A 37 34.54 35.90 17.24
C ALA A 37 34.49 34.52 16.56
N GLN A 38 35.51 33.67 16.76
CA GLN A 38 35.53 32.31 16.23
C GLN A 38 34.41 31.45 16.80
N ILE A 39 34.18 31.50 18.12
CA ILE A 39 33.11 30.72 18.76
C ILE A 39 31.75 31.15 18.21
N LEU A 40 31.48 32.45 18.10
CA LEU A 40 30.23 32.96 17.54
C LEU A 40 30.02 32.49 16.10
N ALA A 41 31.05 32.55 15.26
CA ALA A 41 30.97 32.09 13.87
C ALA A 41 30.67 30.58 13.79
N ASN A 42 31.40 29.76 14.54
CA ASN A 42 31.22 28.30 14.53
C ASN A 42 29.86 27.88 15.07
N VAL A 43 29.39 28.49 16.16
CA VAL A 43 28.06 28.22 16.71
C VAL A 43 26.97 28.61 15.71
N THR A 44 27.09 29.77 15.06
CA THR A 44 26.12 30.23 14.05
C THR A 44 26.07 29.28 12.86
N ALA A 45 27.23 28.83 12.35
CA ALA A 45 27.29 27.88 11.24
C ALA A 45 26.68 26.53 11.61
N THR A 46 26.94 26.03 12.82
CA THR A 46 26.38 24.76 13.31
C THR A 46 24.86 24.84 13.42
N ILE A 47 24.33 25.96 13.94
CA ILE A 47 22.89 26.18 14.06
C ILE A 47 22.21 26.21 12.68
N GLU A 48 22.80 26.91 11.70
CA GLU A 48 22.23 26.97 10.35
C GLU A 48 22.28 25.60 9.64
N ASN A 49 23.33 24.80 9.84
CA ASN A 49 23.39 23.43 9.33
C ASN A 49 22.31 22.54 9.96
N VAL A 50 22.15 22.56 11.29
CA VAL A 50 21.12 21.80 11.99
C VAL A 50 19.71 22.24 11.54
N LYS A 51 19.51 23.53 11.29
CA LYS A 51 18.26 24.06 10.74
C LYS A 51 18.00 23.55 9.33
N HIS A 52 19.00 23.49 8.45
CA HIS A 52 18.86 22.88 7.13
C HIS A 52 18.53 21.38 7.22
N GLU A 53 19.18 20.63 8.11
CA GLU A 53 18.82 19.24 8.38
C GLU A 53 17.38 19.12 8.91
N MET A 54 16.91 20.03 9.77
CA MET A 54 15.53 20.01 10.27
C MET A 54 14.50 20.31 9.17
N ILE A 55 14.85 21.12 8.16
CA ILE A 55 14.00 21.38 7.00
C ILE A 55 13.72 20.10 6.21
N THR A 56 14.60 19.09 6.23
CA THR A 56 14.34 17.78 5.60
C THR A 56 13.15 17.02 6.20
N LYS A 57 12.63 17.39 7.40
CA LYS A 57 11.33 16.90 7.88
C LYS A 57 10.16 17.27 6.95
N THR A 58 10.31 18.29 6.12
CA THR A 58 9.33 18.64 5.07
C THR A 58 9.20 17.51 4.05
N ASP A 59 10.30 16.82 3.74
CA ASP A 59 10.30 15.69 2.81
C ASP A 59 9.51 14.50 3.38
N LEU A 60 9.51 14.34 4.71
CA LEU A 60 8.69 13.31 5.37
C LEU A 60 7.19 13.60 5.26
N ALA A 61 6.78 14.87 5.41
CA ALA A 61 5.39 15.28 5.23
C ALA A 61 4.94 15.08 3.77
N GLN A 62 5.79 15.46 2.81
CA GLN A 62 5.52 15.23 1.38
C GLN A 62 5.47 13.74 1.03
N THR A 63 6.34 12.92 1.63
CA THR A 63 6.34 11.47 1.43
C THR A 63 5.07 10.84 1.98
N THR A 64 4.60 11.30 3.15
CA THR A 64 3.32 10.86 3.75
C THR A 64 2.15 11.20 2.84
N GLN A 65 2.09 12.45 2.35
CA GLN A 65 1.04 12.88 1.41
C GLN A 65 1.04 12.05 0.11
N ARG A 66 2.22 11.82 -0.49
CA ARG A 66 2.34 10.99 -1.69
C ARG A 66 1.88 9.54 -1.45
N LEU A 67 2.15 9.00 -0.27
CA LEU A 67 1.69 7.68 0.14
C LEU A 67 0.17 7.61 0.20
N ASP A 68 -0.50 8.61 0.77
CA ASP A 68 -1.96 8.68 0.87
C ASP A 68 -2.62 8.80 -0.51
N GLU A 69 -2.07 9.63 -1.40
CA GLU A 69 -2.55 9.79 -2.79
C GLU A 69 -2.40 8.47 -3.59
N ILE A 70 -1.28 7.76 -3.43
CA ILE A 70 -1.03 6.46 -4.08
C ILE A 70 -1.98 5.39 -3.54
N GLN A 71 -2.20 5.34 -2.22
CA GLN A 71 -3.12 4.36 -1.62
C GLN A 71 -4.56 4.59 -2.10
N THR A 72 -5.01 5.85 -2.11
CA THR A 72 -6.37 6.20 -2.55
C THR A 72 -6.62 5.83 -4.01
N SER A 73 -5.69 6.19 -4.90
CA SER A 73 -5.81 5.90 -6.34
C SER A 73 -5.78 4.40 -6.66
N ARG A 74 -4.92 3.62 -5.98
CA ARG A 74 -4.86 2.16 -6.15
C ARG A 74 -6.13 1.47 -5.67
N VAL A 75 -6.67 1.88 -4.52
CA VAL A 75 -7.92 1.31 -3.98
C VAL A 75 -9.09 1.57 -4.92
N GLU A 76 -9.21 2.77 -5.46
CA GLU A 76 -10.29 3.09 -6.43
C GLU A 76 -10.14 2.31 -7.75
N SER A 77 -8.91 2.11 -8.23
CA SER A 77 -8.67 1.26 -9.40
C SER A 77 -9.11 -0.19 -9.16
N PHE A 78 -8.71 -0.78 -8.03
CA PHE A 78 -9.11 -2.14 -7.68
C PHE A 78 -10.61 -2.28 -7.45
N LYS A 79 -11.26 -1.27 -6.87
CA LYS A 79 -12.72 -1.24 -6.72
C LYS A 79 -13.43 -1.27 -8.07
N LYS A 80 -12.92 -0.54 -9.06
CA LYS A 80 -13.47 -0.54 -10.43
C LYS A 80 -13.27 -1.90 -11.11
N GLU A 81 -12.08 -2.47 -11.02
CA GLU A 81 -11.78 -3.80 -11.56
C GLU A 81 -12.67 -4.87 -10.91
N LEU A 82 -12.83 -4.84 -9.58
CA LEU A 82 -13.68 -5.75 -8.84
C LEU A 82 -15.15 -5.67 -9.29
N THR A 83 -15.66 -4.45 -9.50
CA THR A 83 -17.02 -4.23 -10.00
C THR A 83 -17.21 -4.85 -11.39
N ASN A 84 -16.23 -4.71 -12.28
CA ASN A 84 -16.27 -5.30 -13.61
C ASN A 84 -16.24 -6.83 -13.56
N VAL A 85 -15.39 -7.41 -12.70
CA VAL A 85 -15.33 -8.86 -12.47
C VAL A 85 -16.67 -9.36 -11.94
N MET A 86 -17.25 -8.70 -10.95
CA MET A 86 -18.54 -9.08 -10.36
C MET A 86 -19.65 -9.09 -11.41
N THR A 87 -19.70 -8.04 -12.25
CA THR A 87 -20.66 -7.97 -13.38
C THR A 87 -20.48 -9.11 -14.37
N THR A 88 -19.22 -9.46 -14.67
CA THR A 88 -18.91 -10.56 -15.59
C THR A 88 -19.34 -11.91 -15.01
N VAL A 89 -19.12 -12.13 -13.71
CA VAL A 89 -19.56 -13.34 -13.00
C VAL A 89 -21.09 -13.47 -13.04
N GLU A 90 -21.83 -12.39 -12.76
CA GLU A 90 -23.30 -12.38 -12.84
C GLU A 90 -23.80 -12.73 -14.25
N ILE A 91 -23.15 -12.24 -15.30
CA ILE A 91 -23.49 -12.56 -16.69
C ILE A 91 -23.22 -14.04 -17.00
N LEU A 92 -22.06 -14.56 -16.58
CA LEU A 92 -21.68 -15.95 -16.78
C LEU A 92 -22.64 -16.90 -16.05
N GLU A 93 -23.06 -16.55 -14.84
CA GLU A 93 -24.05 -17.31 -14.08
C GLU A 93 -25.39 -17.38 -14.83
N LYS A 94 -25.90 -16.24 -15.31
CA LYS A 94 -27.14 -16.18 -16.12
C LYS A 94 -27.04 -17.03 -17.38
N ASN A 95 -25.93 -16.95 -18.10
CA ASN A 95 -25.71 -17.72 -19.33
C ASN A 95 -25.63 -19.24 -19.07
N THR A 96 -24.99 -19.63 -17.96
CA THR A 96 -24.87 -21.05 -17.56
C THR A 96 -26.23 -21.61 -17.18
N ASN A 97 -27.01 -20.85 -16.39
CA ASN A 97 -28.37 -21.22 -16.02
C ASN A 97 -29.28 -21.33 -17.26
N ALA A 98 -29.17 -20.38 -18.21
CA ALA A 98 -29.89 -20.46 -19.49
C ALA A 98 -29.47 -21.68 -20.34
N SER A 99 -28.19 -22.06 -20.32
CA SER A 99 -27.70 -23.24 -21.04
C SER A 99 -28.18 -24.57 -20.42
N SER A 100 -28.35 -24.60 -19.10
CA SER A 100 -28.97 -25.73 -18.39
C SER A 100 -30.49 -25.82 -18.57
N ALA A 101 -31.14 -24.69 -18.89
CA ALA A 101 -32.55 -24.58 -19.20
C ALA A 101 -32.82 -24.89 -20.69
N ALA A 102 -32.85 -26.18 -21.01
CA ALA A 102 -33.52 -26.73 -22.20
C ALA A 102 -32.99 -26.28 -23.58
N SER A 103 -31.82 -26.77 -23.98
CA SER A 103 -31.52 -27.02 -25.40
C SER A 103 -31.74 -28.51 -25.75
N SER A 104 -32.91 -29.04 -25.42
CA SER A 104 -33.38 -30.34 -25.94
C SER A 104 -34.12 -30.21 -27.27
N ILE A 105 -34.19 -29.00 -27.86
CA ILE A 105 -34.72 -28.82 -29.21
C ILE A 105 -33.76 -29.53 -30.18
N GLY A 106 -34.12 -30.77 -30.55
CA GLY A 106 -33.39 -31.61 -31.48
C GLY A 106 -32.68 -32.83 -30.88
N ARG A 107 -32.62 -32.99 -29.55
CA ARG A 107 -32.06 -34.22 -28.94
C ARG A 107 -33.20 -35.22 -28.72
N MET A 108 -33.02 -36.45 -29.21
CA MET A 108 -33.99 -37.52 -28.95
C MET A 108 -34.07 -37.80 -27.44
N PRO A 109 -35.27 -37.79 -26.84
CA PRO A 109 -35.48 -38.11 -25.43
C PRO A 109 -34.85 -39.46 -25.07
N LYS A 110 -34.36 -39.63 -23.84
CA LYS A 110 -33.76 -40.90 -23.39
C LYS A 110 -34.71 -41.74 -22.55
N SER A 111 -35.84 -41.18 -22.15
CA SER A 111 -36.78 -41.79 -21.21
C SER A 111 -38.20 -41.26 -21.37
N CYS A 112 -39.17 -41.96 -20.77
CA CYS A 112 -40.54 -41.48 -20.64
C CYS A 112 -40.63 -40.17 -19.82
N ASP A 113 -39.76 -39.98 -18.82
CA ASP A 113 -39.69 -38.74 -18.04
C ASP A 113 -39.26 -37.55 -18.89
N ASP A 114 -38.28 -37.74 -19.77
CA ASP A 114 -37.87 -36.71 -20.71
C ASP A 114 -39.01 -36.34 -21.66
N LEU A 115 -39.71 -37.34 -22.21
CA LEU A 115 -40.90 -37.16 -23.05
C LEU A 115 -41.99 -36.37 -22.29
N GLN A 116 -42.21 -36.68 -21.02
CA GLN A 116 -43.21 -35.98 -20.20
C GLN A 116 -42.82 -34.52 -19.94
N LYS A 117 -41.54 -34.25 -19.65
CA LYS A 117 -41.00 -32.89 -19.44
C LYS A 117 -41.11 -32.01 -20.68
N ILE A 118 -40.98 -32.59 -21.88
CA ILE A 118 -41.17 -31.86 -23.15
C ILE A 118 -42.64 -31.79 -23.59
N GLY A 119 -43.58 -32.33 -22.80
CA GLY A 119 -45.02 -32.13 -22.98
C GLY A 119 -45.82 -33.34 -23.46
N HIS A 120 -45.23 -34.52 -23.59
CA HIS A 120 -45.99 -35.73 -23.89
C HIS A 120 -46.84 -36.15 -22.67
N ARG A 121 -48.15 -36.28 -22.87
CA ARG A 121 -49.11 -36.63 -21.81
C ARG A 121 -49.97 -37.86 -22.12
N LYS A 122 -49.93 -38.37 -23.35
CA LYS A 122 -50.72 -39.53 -23.79
C LYS A 122 -49.85 -40.78 -23.83
N SER A 123 -50.26 -41.84 -23.15
CA SER A 123 -49.54 -43.12 -23.17
C SER A 123 -49.44 -43.67 -24.59
N GLY A 124 -48.35 -44.38 -24.91
CA GLY A 124 -48.10 -44.89 -26.26
C GLY A 124 -46.69 -45.42 -26.46
N LEU A 125 -46.41 -45.87 -27.67
CA LEU A 125 -45.06 -46.29 -28.09
C LEU A 125 -44.26 -45.06 -28.54
N PHE A 126 -43.05 -44.89 -28.01
CA PHE A 126 -42.16 -43.79 -28.34
C PHE A 126 -40.75 -44.28 -28.64
N SER A 127 -40.08 -43.60 -29.56
CA SER A 127 -38.67 -43.82 -29.84
C SER A 127 -37.81 -42.96 -28.92
N VAL A 128 -36.88 -43.59 -28.20
CA VAL A 128 -35.94 -42.93 -27.29
C VAL A 128 -34.51 -43.31 -27.64
N MET A 129 -33.56 -42.48 -27.23
CA MET A 129 -32.14 -42.80 -27.34
C MET A 129 -31.73 -43.72 -26.18
N GLY A 130 -31.49 -44.98 -26.48
CA GLY A 130 -30.83 -45.94 -25.60
C GLY A 130 -29.35 -45.62 -25.42
N ASN A 131 -28.55 -46.56 -24.93
CA ASN A 131 -27.14 -46.31 -24.65
C ASN A 131 -26.33 -46.00 -25.92
N THR A 132 -26.63 -46.71 -27.01
CA THR A 132 -26.01 -46.53 -28.34
C THR A 132 -27.00 -46.67 -29.50
N THR A 133 -28.25 -47.07 -29.26
CA THR A 133 -29.27 -47.38 -30.28
C THR A 133 -30.56 -46.58 -30.05
N VAL A 134 -31.41 -46.55 -31.06
CA VAL A 134 -32.79 -46.04 -30.93
C VAL A 134 -33.68 -47.19 -30.48
N ASP A 135 -34.32 -47.04 -29.33
CA ASP A 135 -35.17 -48.06 -28.75
C ASP A 135 -36.63 -47.59 -28.79
N ASN A 136 -37.55 -48.52 -29.09
CA ASN A 136 -38.99 -48.25 -29.01
C ASN A 136 -39.51 -48.75 -27.66
N ILE A 137 -39.96 -47.83 -26.81
CA ILE A 137 -40.48 -48.12 -25.48
C ILE A 137 -41.95 -47.74 -25.40
N TYR A 138 -42.71 -48.46 -24.57
CA TYR A 138 -44.05 -48.03 -24.20
C TYR A 138 -43.99 -47.12 -22.97
N CYS A 139 -44.48 -45.89 -23.11
CA CYS A 139 -44.63 -44.98 -21.98
C CYS A 139 -46.08 -44.99 -21.49
N ASP A 140 -46.27 -45.36 -20.23
CA ASP A 140 -47.55 -45.24 -19.56
C ASP A 140 -47.58 -43.97 -18.71
N PHE A 141 -48.28 -42.94 -19.19
CA PHE A 141 -48.47 -41.67 -18.48
C PHE A 141 -49.77 -41.61 -17.67
N THR A 142 -50.49 -42.73 -17.54
CA THR A 142 -51.68 -42.81 -16.66
C THR A 142 -51.31 -42.99 -15.19
N LYS A 143 -50.05 -43.40 -14.92
CA LYS A 143 -49.53 -43.58 -13.57
C LYS A 143 -48.79 -42.30 -13.12
N PRO A 144 -49.01 -41.82 -11.88
CA PRO A 144 -48.16 -40.79 -11.30
C PRO A 144 -46.72 -41.31 -11.22
N VAL A 145 -45.75 -40.41 -11.34
CA VAL A 145 -44.29 -40.64 -11.54
C VAL A 145 -43.59 -41.39 -10.38
N ASN A 146 -44.33 -42.00 -9.46
CA ASN A 146 -43.81 -42.57 -8.21
C ASN A 146 -43.92 -44.09 -8.05
N ASP A 147 -44.38 -44.85 -9.05
CA ASP A 147 -44.34 -46.33 -8.96
C ASP A 147 -43.13 -46.88 -9.74
N ALA A 148 -41.95 -46.73 -9.13
CA ALA A 148 -40.75 -47.45 -9.50
C ALA A 148 -40.92 -48.95 -9.16
N GLY A 149 -41.31 -49.74 -10.15
CA GLY A 149 -41.01 -51.17 -10.18
C GLY A 149 -39.57 -51.34 -10.63
N MET A 150 -38.67 -51.56 -9.68
CA MET A 150 -37.35 -52.15 -9.92
C MET A 150 -37.55 -53.63 -10.23
N ASP A 151 -37.20 -54.06 -11.44
CA ASP A 151 -36.75 -55.42 -11.76
C ASP A 151 -35.76 -55.34 -12.93
#